data_AF-A0A8X6K4U1-F1
#
_entry.id   AF-A0A8X6K4U1-F1
#
_cell.length_a   1.000
_cell.length_b   1.000
_cell.length_c   1.000
_cell.angle_alpha   90.00
_cell.angle_beta   90.00
_cell.angle_gamma   90.00
#
_symmetry.space_group_name_H-M   'P 1'
#
loop_
_entity.id
_entity.type
_entity.pdbx_description
1 polymer ?
#
loop_
_entity_poly.entity_id
_entity_poly.type
_entity_poly.pdbx_seq_one_letter_code
_entity_poly.pdbx_strand_id
1 'polypeptide(L)'
;MQQWIKDIKPNVEFVPCLNYSLNLVFVYAASVEVNSVTFFGTLERENAVILFFSTSSHRWEVLFKSTGKSLKRIQDTRRSARGDAVNYIRHYYKETFTAPEKLTERNE
;
A
#
# COMPACT_ATOMS: atom_id res chain seq x y z
N MET A 1 14.79 25.23 4.27
CA MET A 1 13.39 25.27 4.76
C MET A 1 13.30 25.92 6.13
N GLN A 2 13.95 25.37 7.18
CA GLN A 2 14.02 26.00 8.50
C GLN A 2 14.49 27.46 8.48
N GLN A 3 15.60 27.73 7.80
CA GLN A 3 16.19 29.06 7.72
C GLN A 3 15.20 30.09 7.16
N TRP A 4 14.60 29.76 6.01
CA TRP A 4 13.58 30.59 5.37
C TRP A 4 12.35 30.87 6.26
N ILE A 5 11.89 29.88 7.06
CA ILE A 5 10.77 30.08 7.99
C ILE A 5 11.14 31.04 9.11
N LYS A 6 12.37 30.92 9.63
CA LYS A 6 12.91 31.83 10.67
C LYS A 6 13.10 33.25 10.14
N ASP A 7 13.46 33.41 8.87
CA ASP A 7 13.59 34.72 8.23
C ASP A 7 12.23 35.47 8.13
N ILE A 8 11.10 34.74 8.04
CA ILE A 8 9.74 35.31 8.01
C ILE A 8 9.17 35.51 9.42
N LYS A 9 9.40 34.56 10.32
CA LYS A 9 8.98 34.62 11.72
C LYS A 9 10.06 34.00 12.62
N PRO A 10 10.88 34.80 13.32
CA PRO A 10 12.04 34.30 14.08
C PRO A 10 11.66 33.41 15.26
N ASN A 11 10.42 33.51 15.75
CA ASN A 11 9.91 32.72 16.87
C ASN A 11 9.16 31.45 16.44
N VAL A 12 9.11 31.15 15.14
CA VAL A 12 8.47 29.93 14.63
C VAL A 12 9.53 28.88 14.35
N GLU A 13 9.39 27.74 15.01
CA GLU A 13 10.18 26.56 14.73
C GLU A 13 9.40 25.63 13.79
N PHE A 14 10.01 25.25 12.66
CA PHE A 14 9.41 24.20 11.84
C PHE A 14 9.66 22.86 12.53
N VAL A 15 8.59 22.14 12.85
CA VAL A 15 8.72 20.78 13.39
C VAL A 15 8.38 19.83 12.25
N PRO A 16 9.36 19.12 11.66
CA PRO A 16 9.01 18.11 10.67
C PRO A 16 8.12 17.06 11.33
N CYS A 17 7.03 16.70 10.66
CA CYS A 17 6.19 15.61 11.13
C CYS A 17 7.05 14.34 11.19
N LEU A 18 7.25 13.78 12.39
CA LEU A 18 8.06 12.57 12.61
C LEU A 18 7.60 11.41 11.71
N ASN A 19 6.31 11.34 11.42
CA ASN A 19 5.73 10.37 10.48
C ASN A 19 6.31 10.53 9.06
N TYR A 20 6.60 11.76 8.64
CA TYR A 20 7.17 12.02 7.32
C TYR A 20 8.62 11.54 7.20
N SER A 21 9.46 11.85 8.19
CA SER A 21 10.86 11.42 8.23
C SER A 21 10.99 9.91 8.44
N LEU A 22 10.18 9.31 9.32
CA LEU A 22 10.15 7.86 9.51
C LEU A 22 9.81 7.10 8.23
N ASN A 23 8.83 7.58 7.46
CA ASN A 23 8.50 6.93 6.20
C ASN A 23 9.61 7.10 5.16
N LEU A 24 10.35 8.22 5.14
CA LEU A 24 11.49 8.34 4.23
C LEU A 24 12.56 7.30 4.55
N VAL A 25 12.86 7.11 5.85
CA VAL A 25 13.79 6.08 6.31
C VAL A 25 13.29 4.68 5.94
N PHE A 26 12.01 4.39 6.16
CA PHE A 26 11.43 3.09 5.84
C PHE A 26 11.43 2.80 4.33
N VAL A 27 11.02 3.76 3.51
CA VAL A 27 11.07 3.62 2.04
C VAL A 27 12.50 3.44 1.56
N TYR A 28 13.44 4.19 2.11
CA TYR A 28 14.85 4.06 1.78
C TYR A 28 15.39 2.67 2.17
N ALA A 29 15.15 2.23 3.42
CA ALA A 29 15.53 0.91 3.91
C ALA A 29 14.90 -0.22 3.06
N ALA A 30 13.64 -0.06 2.67
CA ALA A 30 12.95 -1.00 1.81
C ALA A 30 13.50 -1.00 0.37
N SER A 31 14.12 0.11 -0.07
CA SER A 31 14.65 0.27 -1.42
C SER A 31 16.08 -0.22 -1.62
N VAL A 32 16.86 -0.37 -0.53
CA VAL A 32 18.25 -0.84 -0.60
C VAL A 32 18.36 -2.36 -0.65
N GLU A 33 17.36 -3.08 -0.16
CA GLU A 33 17.36 -4.54 -0.12
C GLU A 33 16.54 -5.13 -1.28
N VAL A 34 17.17 -5.94 -2.14
CA VAL A 34 16.52 -6.55 -3.33
C VAL A 34 15.27 -7.32 -2.94
N ASN A 35 15.32 -8.13 -1.88
CA ASN A 35 14.17 -8.92 -1.44
C ASN A 35 12.98 -8.03 -1.03
N SER A 36 13.27 -6.89 -0.40
CA SER A 36 12.26 -5.92 -0.01
C SER A 36 11.71 -5.18 -1.23
N VAL A 37 12.57 -4.73 -2.14
CA VAL A 37 12.16 -4.12 -3.42
C VAL A 37 11.28 -5.07 -4.22
N THR A 38 11.68 -6.34 -4.34
CA THR A 38 10.91 -7.38 -5.00
C THR A 38 9.60 -7.60 -4.26
N PHE A 39 9.58 -7.76 -2.93
CA PHE A 39 8.36 -7.98 -2.16
C PHE A 39 7.36 -6.82 -2.28
N PHE A 40 7.77 -5.58 -2.00
CA PHE A 40 6.90 -4.41 -2.09
C PHE A 40 6.55 -4.05 -3.54
N GLY A 41 7.45 -4.29 -4.50
CA GLY A 41 7.14 -4.23 -5.93
C GLY A 41 6.04 -5.23 -6.29
N THR A 42 6.17 -6.45 -5.78
CA THR A 42 5.20 -7.56 -5.80
C THR A 42 4.03 -7.31 -4.82
N LEU A 43 3.81 -6.09 -4.31
CA LEU A 43 2.56 -5.71 -3.65
C LEU A 43 1.95 -4.44 -4.24
N GLU A 44 2.78 -3.50 -4.70
CA GLU A 44 2.37 -2.12 -5.01
C GLU A 44 2.59 -1.70 -6.47
N ARG A 45 3.75 -2.02 -7.06
CA ARG A 45 4.18 -1.45 -8.35
C ARG A 45 4.01 -2.40 -9.52
N GLU A 46 4.25 -3.69 -9.31
CA GLU A 46 4.35 -4.71 -10.35
C GLU A 46 3.49 -5.94 -10.04
N ASN A 47 2.84 -6.00 -8.87
CA ASN A 47 1.86 -7.06 -8.62
C ASN A 47 0.43 -6.62 -8.90
N ALA A 48 -0.04 -7.25 -9.96
CA ALA A 48 -1.40 -7.40 -10.39
C ALA A 48 -2.41 -7.45 -9.24
N VAL A 49 -2.22 -8.18 -8.14
CA VAL A 49 -3.32 -8.53 -7.20
C VAL A 49 -4.19 -7.34 -6.73
N ILE A 50 -3.63 -6.38 -5.99
CA ILE A 50 -4.42 -5.26 -5.44
C ILE A 50 -4.94 -4.37 -6.57
N LEU A 51 -4.12 -4.12 -7.59
CA LEU A 51 -4.49 -3.31 -8.75
C LEU A 51 -5.61 -3.98 -9.56
N PHE A 52 -5.45 -5.25 -9.93
CA PHE A 52 -6.36 -6.16 -10.63
C PHE A 52 -7.74 -6.18 -9.97
N PHE A 53 -7.80 -6.36 -8.65
CA PHE A 53 -9.06 -6.29 -7.93
C PHE A 53 -9.61 -4.87 -7.90
N SER A 54 -8.79 -3.84 -7.69
CA SER A 54 -9.25 -2.44 -7.62
C SER A 54 -9.72 -1.85 -8.96
N THR A 55 -9.28 -2.41 -10.09
CA THR A 55 -9.67 -1.94 -11.44
C THR A 55 -11.09 -2.33 -11.84
N SER A 56 -11.74 -3.25 -11.11
CA SER A 56 -13.09 -3.70 -11.41
C SER A 56 -13.87 -3.91 -10.12
N SER A 57 -14.99 -3.21 -9.98
CA SER A 57 -15.89 -3.38 -8.84
C SER A 57 -16.36 -4.83 -8.68
N HIS A 58 -16.50 -5.56 -9.79
CA HIS A 58 -16.87 -6.97 -9.77
C HIS A 58 -15.75 -7.85 -9.19
N ARG A 59 -14.50 -7.67 -9.67
CA ARG A 59 -13.34 -8.40 -9.13
C ARG A 59 -13.18 -8.10 -7.64
N TRP A 60 -13.30 -6.83 -7.27
CA TRP A 60 -13.25 -6.39 -5.89
C TRP A 60 -14.30 -7.06 -5.00
N GLU A 61 -15.52 -7.23 -5.50
CA GLU A 61 -16.59 -7.94 -4.79
C GLU A 61 -16.25 -9.42 -4.58
N VAL A 62 -15.64 -10.08 -5.57
CA VAL A 62 -15.18 -11.48 -5.45
C VAL A 62 -14.09 -11.61 -4.40
N LEU A 63 -13.12 -10.69 -4.39
CA LEU A 63 -12.11 -10.64 -3.33
C LEU A 63 -12.76 -10.45 -1.95
N PHE A 64 -13.70 -9.52 -1.84
CA PHE A 64 -14.41 -9.26 -0.59
C PHE A 64 -15.19 -10.49 -0.10
N LYS A 65 -15.88 -11.21 -0.99
CA LYS A 65 -16.59 -12.45 -0.66
C LYS A 65 -15.64 -13.56 -0.22
N SER A 66 -14.42 -13.59 -0.75
CA SER A 66 -13.42 -14.60 -0.39
C SER A 66 -12.74 -14.35 0.96
N THR A 67 -12.51 -13.10 1.32
CA THR A 67 -11.74 -12.72 2.53
C THR A 67 -12.60 -12.21 3.68
N GLY A 68 -13.84 -11.81 3.42
CA GLY A 68 -14.71 -11.13 4.38
C GLY A 68 -14.20 -9.75 4.83
N LYS A 69 -13.12 -9.25 4.21
CA LYS A 69 -12.49 -7.97 4.53
C LYS A 69 -12.29 -7.15 3.26
N SER A 70 -12.66 -5.88 3.37
CA SER A 70 -12.36 -4.90 2.34
C SER A 70 -10.92 -4.44 2.51
N LEU A 71 -10.10 -4.65 1.49
CA LEU A 71 -8.83 -3.98 1.36
C LEU A 71 -9.10 -2.50 1.06
N LYS A 72 -8.25 -1.54 1.41
CA LYS A 72 -8.40 -0.18 0.88
C LYS A 72 -7.51 -0.02 -0.34
N ARG A 73 -7.98 0.68 -1.37
CA ARG A 73 -7.14 1.04 -2.51
C ARG A 73 -5.91 1.77 -1.99
N ILE A 74 -4.73 1.37 -2.47
CA ILE A 74 -3.49 2.09 -2.18
C ILE A 74 -3.61 3.47 -2.83
N GLN A 75 -3.46 4.52 -2.03
CA GLN A 75 -3.46 5.91 -2.50
C GLN A 75 -2.16 6.53 -2.01
N ASP A 76 -1.46 7.26 -2.88
CA ASP A 76 -0.16 7.87 -2.54
C ASP A 76 -0.25 8.85 -1.37
N THR A 77 -1.40 9.48 -1.18
CA THR A 77 -1.66 10.41 -0.07
C THR A 77 -1.96 9.71 1.25
N ARG A 78 -2.27 8.40 1.26
CA ARG A 78 -2.62 7.63 2.46
C ARG A 78 -1.56 6.57 2.73
N ARG A 79 -0.43 7.01 3.29
CA ARG A 79 0.77 6.19 3.58
C ARG A 79 0.54 4.92 4.40
N SER A 80 -0.48 4.87 5.26
CA SER A 80 -0.82 3.63 6.01
C SER A 80 -1.30 2.50 5.10
N ALA A 81 -1.79 2.80 3.89
CA ALA A 81 -2.39 1.82 3.01
C ALA A 81 -1.41 0.71 2.59
N ARG A 82 -0.11 1.02 2.54
CA ARG A 82 0.96 0.05 2.27
C ARG A 82 1.11 -0.97 3.40
N GLY A 83 1.17 -0.48 4.64
CA GLY A 83 1.18 -1.34 5.83
C GLY A 83 -0.12 -2.13 5.98
N ASP A 84 -1.27 -1.49 5.74
CA ASP A 84 -2.58 -2.14 5.76
C ASP A 84 -2.65 -3.27 4.71
N ALA A 85 -2.09 -3.05 3.51
CA ALA A 85 -2.03 -4.04 2.43
C ALA A 85 -1.12 -5.22 2.77
N VAL A 86 0.08 -4.97 3.29
CA VAL A 86 0.97 -6.04 3.78
C VAL A 86 0.27 -6.87 4.85
N ASN A 87 -0.39 -6.22 5.81
CA ASN A 87 -1.11 -6.89 6.87
C ASN A 87 -2.27 -7.72 6.34
N TYR A 88 -3.02 -7.19 5.36
CA TYR A 88 -4.09 -7.91 4.70
C TYR A 88 -3.58 -9.17 4.00
N ILE A 89 -2.55 -9.05 3.15
CA ILE A 89 -2.00 -10.19 2.42
C ILE A 89 -1.43 -11.24 3.38
N ARG A 90 -0.79 -10.82 4.48
CA ARG A 90 -0.31 -11.74 5.51
C ARG A 90 -1.44 -12.60 6.10
N HIS A 91 -2.62 -12.01 6.31
CA HIS A 91 -3.75 -12.70 6.94
C HIS A 91 -4.65 -13.45 5.96
N TYR A 92 -4.76 -12.97 4.72
CA TYR A 92 -5.69 -13.48 3.70
C TYR A 92 -4.95 -13.98 2.45
N TYR A 93 -3.71 -14.45 2.61
CA TYR A 93 -2.84 -14.85 1.49
C TYR A 93 -3.55 -15.87 0.59
N LYS A 94 -4.03 -16.98 1.17
CA LYS A 94 -4.62 -18.09 0.42
C LYS A 94 -5.85 -17.64 -0.36
N GLU A 95 -6.73 -16.90 0.29
CA GLU A 95 -7.99 -16.41 -0.26
C GLU A 95 -7.72 -15.40 -1.37
N THR A 96 -6.75 -14.51 -1.16
CA THR A 96 -6.39 -13.48 -2.14
C THR A 96 -5.80 -14.10 -3.42
N PHE A 97 -5.01 -15.16 -3.30
CA PHE A 97 -4.39 -15.82 -4.46
C PHE A 97 -5.32 -16.83 -5.17
N THR A 98 -6.35 -17.35 -4.50
CA THR A 98 -7.37 -18.26 -5.08
C THR A 98 -8.61 -17.51 -5.61
N ALA A 99 -8.85 -16.28 -5.15
CA ALA A 99 -9.95 -15.45 -5.64
C ALA A 99 -9.99 -15.25 -7.18
N PRO A 100 -8.84 -15.16 -7.90
CA PRO A 100 -8.85 -15.09 -9.35
C PRO A 100 -9.43 -16.34 -10.05
N GLU A 101 -9.25 -17.53 -9.47
CA GLU A 101 -9.76 -18.80 -10.05
C GLU A 101 -11.30 -18.77 -10.13
N LYS A 102 -11.93 -18.21 -9.09
CA LYS A 102 -13.39 -17.99 -9.01
C LYS A 102 -13.93 -17.03 -10.08
N LEU A 103 -13.07 -16.23 -10.71
CA LEU A 103 -13.44 -15.36 -11.83
C LEU A 103 -13.41 -16.12 -13.18
N THR A 104 -12.64 -17.20 -13.26
CA THR A 104 -12.48 -18.00 -14.48
C THR A 104 -13.58 -19.05 -14.62
N GLU A 105 -14.01 -19.65 -13.51
CA GLU A 105 -15.07 -20.68 -13.45
C GLU A 105 -16.48 -20.17 -13.84
N ARG A 106 -16.66 -18.86 -14.01
CA ARG A 106 -17.96 -18.22 -14.29
C ARG A 106 -18.17 -17.83 -15.75
N ASN A 107 -17.25 -18.20 -16.65
CA ASN A 107 -17.32 -17.93 -18.08
C ASN A 107 -17.88 -19.12 -18.91
N GLU A 108 -18.50 -20.09 -18.25
CA GLU A 108 -19.39 -21.11 -18.86
C GLU A 108 -20.82 -20.86 -18.39
#